data_AF-A0A969NAH4-F1
#
_entry.id   AF-A0A969NAH4-F1
#
_cell.length_a   1.000
_cell.length_b   1.000
_cell.length_c   1.000
_cell.angle_alpha   90.00
_cell.angle_beta   90.00
_cell.angle_gamma   90.00
#
_symmetry.space_group_name_H-M   'P 1'
#
loop_
_entity.id
_entity.type
_entity.pdbx_description
1 polymer ?
#
loop_
_entity_poly.entity_id
_entity_poly.type
_entity_poly.pdbx_seq_one_letter_code
_entity_poly.pdbx_strand_id
1 'polypeptide(L)'
;MSTQSVNSFSFKLLELVNDEQKNCFFSPFSVFGALSMTSAGAKKETLLEMQKVLEIEEDKNAPEQFKNLTDEFKSNREIELLTANSMWLHKTLKLKKSFSKLTNDYYDAKCKNVDFEDDATREEARKEINGWVEKQTKEMIKDFIKPGILTDATGMVLVNAVYFKALWETAFTKEETTPEQFIAASGKKSIANDEFSCKRTLL
;
A
#
# COMPACT_ATOMS: atom_id res chain seq x y z
N MET A 1 -15.45 9.08 -2.26
CA MET A 1 -14.32 8.81 -3.14
C MET A 1 -14.75 8.83 -4.59
N SER A 2 -14.56 9.99 -5.23
CA SER A 2 -14.53 10.04 -6.69
C SER A 2 -13.18 9.48 -7.19
N THR A 3 -13.14 8.91 -8.39
CA THR A 3 -11.87 8.55 -9.07
C THR A 3 -10.95 9.78 -9.20
N GLN A 4 -11.53 10.99 -9.27
CA GLN A 4 -10.81 12.24 -9.31
C GLN A 4 -10.04 12.53 -8.00
N SER A 5 -10.64 12.27 -6.84
CA SER A 5 -9.97 12.45 -5.53
C SER A 5 -8.74 11.55 -5.40
N VAL A 6 -8.87 10.27 -5.79
CA VAL A 6 -7.75 9.31 -5.77
C VAL A 6 -6.65 9.75 -6.72
N ASN A 7 -6.99 10.15 -7.95
CA ASN A 7 -6.01 10.61 -8.94
C ASN A 7 -5.30 11.90 -8.48
N SER A 8 -6.05 12.88 -7.95
CA SER A 8 -5.50 14.13 -7.40
C SER A 8 -4.49 13.83 -6.28
N PHE A 9 -4.87 13.00 -5.31
CA PHE A 9 -3.97 12.52 -4.26
C PHE A 9 -2.75 11.80 -4.84
N SER A 10 -2.94 10.98 -5.87
CA SER A 10 -1.87 10.18 -6.48
C SER A 10 -0.80 11.02 -7.13
N PHE A 11 -1.18 12.03 -7.92
CA PHE A 11 -0.22 12.93 -8.56
C PHE A 11 0.54 13.78 -7.53
N LYS A 12 -0.17 14.31 -6.52
CA LYS A 12 0.46 15.05 -5.41
C LYS A 12 1.47 14.17 -4.66
N LEU A 13 1.12 12.91 -4.39
CA LEU A 13 2.02 11.98 -3.72
C LEU A 13 3.24 11.65 -4.60
N LEU A 14 3.04 11.43 -5.90
CA LEU A 14 4.12 11.18 -6.85
C LEU A 14 5.13 12.33 -6.87
N GLU A 15 4.68 13.58 -6.92
CA GLU A 15 5.56 14.75 -6.87
C GLU A 15 6.41 14.79 -5.59
N LEU A 16 5.89 14.30 -4.46
CA LEU A 16 6.60 14.29 -3.18
C LEU A 16 7.62 13.16 -3.05
N VAL A 17 7.38 12.00 -3.67
CA VAL A 17 8.21 10.79 -3.48
C VAL A 17 9.10 10.46 -4.68
N ASN A 18 8.88 11.11 -5.82
CA ASN A 18 9.66 10.87 -7.02
C ASN A 18 11.10 11.41 -6.87
N ASP A 19 12.07 10.53 -7.06
CA ASP A 19 13.47 10.86 -7.22
C ASP A 19 13.84 10.55 -8.68
N GLU A 20 14.06 11.58 -9.49
CA GLU A 20 14.33 11.44 -10.94
C GLU A 20 15.55 10.57 -11.26
N GLN A 21 16.41 10.31 -10.26
CA GLN A 21 17.61 9.50 -10.43
C GLN A 21 17.42 8.03 -10.03
N LYS A 22 16.26 7.66 -9.49
CA LYS A 22 15.97 6.30 -9.01
C LYS A 22 14.63 5.80 -9.52
N ASN A 23 14.51 4.48 -9.60
CA ASN A 23 13.21 3.86 -9.82
C ASN A 23 12.32 4.13 -8.61
N CYS A 24 11.13 4.67 -8.85
CA CYS A 24 10.10 4.86 -7.84
C CYS A 24 8.91 3.96 -8.15
N PHE A 25 8.52 3.12 -7.19
CA PHE A 25 7.34 2.27 -7.29
C PHE A 25 6.59 2.29 -5.97
N PHE A 26 5.32 2.68 -6.03
CA PHE A 26 4.40 2.67 -4.91
C PHE A 26 2.98 2.60 -5.45
N SER A 27 2.02 2.24 -4.60
CA SER A 27 0.59 2.27 -4.96
C SER A 27 -0.08 3.44 -4.26
N PRO A 28 -0.35 4.55 -4.97
CA PRO A 28 -1.13 5.65 -4.43
C PRO A 28 -2.49 5.23 -3.89
N PHE A 29 -3.18 4.31 -4.59
CA PHE A 29 -4.46 3.76 -4.17
C PHE A 29 -4.36 3.08 -2.80
N SER A 30 -3.32 2.29 -2.60
CA SER A 30 -3.06 1.61 -1.33
C SER A 30 -2.78 2.59 -0.19
N VAL A 31 -1.96 3.62 -0.43
CA VAL A 31 -1.68 4.70 0.55
C VAL A 31 -2.94 5.50 0.87
N PHE A 32 -3.74 5.83 -0.15
CA PHE A 32 -5.04 6.49 0.02
C PHE A 32 -5.94 5.67 0.94
N GLY A 33 -6.06 4.36 0.72
CA GLY A 33 -6.83 3.45 1.57
C GLY A 33 -6.35 3.44 3.02
N ALA A 34 -5.03 3.37 3.22
CA ALA A 34 -4.44 3.39 4.57
C ALA A 34 -4.72 4.69 5.32
N LEU A 35 -4.64 5.84 4.64
CA LEU A 35 -4.95 7.15 5.22
C LEU A 35 -6.47 7.34 5.42
N SER A 36 -7.29 6.88 4.49
CA SER A 36 -8.76 6.91 4.61
C SER A 36 -9.23 6.09 5.81
N MET A 37 -8.72 4.87 5.97
CA MET A 37 -8.95 4.03 7.15
C MET A 37 -8.53 4.75 8.44
N THR A 38 -7.37 5.41 8.43
CA THR A 38 -6.86 6.16 9.58
C THR A 38 -7.75 7.37 9.91
N SER A 39 -8.26 8.06 8.89
CA SER A 39 -9.20 9.18 9.09
C SER A 39 -10.51 8.73 9.75
N ALA A 40 -10.98 7.51 9.49
CA ALA A 40 -12.18 6.97 10.15
C ALA A 40 -12.01 6.81 11.68
N GLY A 41 -10.77 6.80 12.19
CA GLY A 41 -10.44 6.81 13.61
C GLY A 41 -10.17 8.20 14.18
N ALA A 42 -9.94 9.20 13.32
CA ALA A 42 -9.61 10.57 13.69
C ALA A 42 -10.87 11.37 14.09
N LYS A 43 -10.66 12.52 14.73
CA LYS A 43 -11.73 13.45 15.12
C LYS A 43 -11.26 14.90 14.96
N LYS A 44 -12.24 15.81 14.88
CA LYS A 44 -12.03 17.26 14.89
C LYS A 44 -10.98 17.69 13.86
N GLU A 45 -10.01 18.51 14.24
CA GLU A 45 -9.01 19.10 13.36
C GLU A 45 -8.21 18.02 12.60
N THR A 46 -7.79 16.95 13.27
CA THR A 46 -7.07 15.84 12.62
C THR A 46 -7.91 15.16 11.53
N LEU A 47 -9.21 14.96 11.81
CA LEU A 47 -10.12 14.40 10.80
C LEU A 47 -10.23 15.33 9.59
N LEU A 48 -10.42 16.63 9.84
CA LEU A 48 -10.59 17.62 8.78
C LEU A 48 -9.34 17.74 7.89
N GLU A 49 -8.15 17.78 8.49
CA GLU A 49 -6.89 17.83 7.73
C GLU A 49 -6.69 16.58 6.87
N MET A 50 -6.96 15.39 7.42
CA MET A 50 -6.85 14.14 6.67
C MET A 50 -7.85 14.06 5.53
N GLN A 51 -9.13 14.40 5.79
CA GLN A 51 -10.16 14.38 4.74
C GLN A 51 -9.85 15.39 3.64
N LYS A 52 -9.26 16.55 3.97
CA LYS A 52 -8.84 17.56 2.99
C LYS A 52 -7.70 17.08 2.09
N VAL A 53 -6.72 16.38 2.64
CA VAL A 53 -5.64 15.78 1.84
C VAL A 53 -6.19 14.70 0.90
N LEU A 54 -7.18 13.94 1.37
CA LEU A 54 -7.83 12.86 0.61
C LEU A 54 -8.96 13.35 -0.31
N GLU A 55 -9.39 14.61 -0.19
CA GLU A 55 -10.53 15.19 -0.91
C GLU A 55 -11.82 14.36 -0.73
N ILE A 56 -12.17 14.04 0.53
CA ILE A 56 -13.33 13.22 0.93
C ILE A 56 -14.18 13.84 2.05
N GLU A 57 -14.09 15.14 2.30
CA GLU A 57 -14.75 15.83 3.43
C GLU A 57 -16.25 15.57 3.50
N GLU A 58 -16.93 15.52 2.35
CA GLU A 58 -18.38 15.34 2.25
C GLU A 58 -18.79 13.90 1.90
N ASP A 59 -17.82 13.01 1.65
CA ASP A 59 -18.10 11.67 1.14
C ASP A 59 -18.15 10.62 2.25
N LYS A 60 -19.34 10.46 2.81
CA LYS A 60 -19.63 9.45 3.84
C LYS A 60 -19.52 8.01 3.33
N ASN A 61 -19.53 7.80 2.02
CA ASN A 61 -19.49 6.48 1.38
C ASN A 61 -18.06 6.10 0.94
N ALA A 62 -17.05 6.94 1.22
CA ALA A 62 -15.67 6.67 0.84
C ALA A 62 -15.16 5.27 1.29
N PRO A 63 -15.45 4.76 2.51
CA PRO A 63 -15.05 3.41 2.89
C PRO A 63 -15.69 2.31 2.02
N GLU A 64 -16.99 2.44 1.73
CA GLU A 64 -17.73 1.48 0.91
C GLU A 64 -17.24 1.48 -0.54
N GLN A 65 -17.02 2.66 -1.12
CA GLN A 65 -16.49 2.81 -2.47
C GLN A 65 -15.07 2.25 -2.60
N PHE A 66 -14.21 2.48 -1.59
CA PHE A 66 -12.88 1.88 -1.56
C PHE A 66 -12.95 0.35 -1.51
N LYS A 67 -13.85 -0.20 -0.69
CA LYS A 67 -14.09 -1.63 -0.61
C LYS A 67 -14.52 -2.20 -1.96
N ASN A 68 -15.53 -1.60 -2.59
CA ASN A 68 -16.09 -2.07 -3.85
C ASN A 68 -15.03 -2.13 -4.96
N LEU A 69 -14.19 -1.10 -5.08
CA LEU A 69 -13.09 -1.09 -6.05
C LEU A 69 -12.02 -2.13 -5.72
N THR A 70 -11.69 -2.31 -4.44
CA THR A 70 -10.74 -3.35 -4.03
C THR A 70 -11.26 -4.76 -4.35
N ASP A 71 -12.55 -5.00 -4.10
CA ASP A 71 -13.22 -6.26 -4.39
C ASP A 71 -13.29 -6.53 -5.90
N GLU A 72 -13.51 -5.49 -6.71
CA GLU A 72 -13.47 -5.58 -8.18
C GLU A 72 -12.10 -6.06 -8.67
N PHE A 73 -11.00 -5.42 -8.22
CA PHE A 73 -9.64 -5.86 -8.56
C PHE A 73 -9.35 -7.29 -8.12
N LYS A 74 -9.77 -7.67 -6.90
CA LYS A 74 -9.56 -9.02 -6.35
C LYS A 74 -10.38 -10.09 -7.07
N SER A 75 -11.50 -9.72 -7.69
CA SER A 75 -12.36 -10.64 -8.43
C SER A 75 -11.86 -10.93 -9.86
N ASN A 76 -10.98 -10.08 -10.39
CA ASN A 76 -10.40 -10.26 -11.72
C ASN A 76 -9.34 -11.38 -11.70
N ARG A 77 -9.57 -12.45 -12.47
CA ARG A 77 -8.68 -13.62 -12.54
C ARG A 77 -7.36 -13.36 -13.25
N GLU A 78 -7.28 -12.29 -14.03
CA GLU A 78 -6.08 -11.86 -14.74
C GLU A 78 -5.17 -11.01 -13.85
N ILE A 79 -5.65 -10.63 -12.67
CA ILE A 79 -4.95 -9.79 -11.70
C ILE A 79 -4.74 -10.58 -10.40
N GLU A 80 -3.48 -10.74 -10.01
CA GLU A 80 -3.10 -11.11 -8.66
C GLU A 80 -2.77 -9.85 -7.86
N LEU A 81 -3.76 -9.39 -7.10
CA LEU A 81 -3.62 -8.29 -6.14
C LEU A 81 -3.61 -8.85 -4.71
N LEU A 82 -2.46 -8.75 -4.05
CA LEU A 82 -2.31 -9.12 -2.64
C LEU A 82 -2.10 -7.86 -1.80
N THR A 83 -2.95 -7.65 -0.81
CA THR A 83 -2.89 -6.48 0.08
C THR A 83 -2.67 -6.90 1.53
N ALA A 84 -1.83 -6.14 2.23
CA ALA A 84 -1.55 -6.32 3.65
C ALA A 84 -1.77 -4.99 4.38
N ASN A 85 -3.04 -4.74 4.75
CA ASN A 85 -3.44 -3.57 5.52
C ASN A 85 -3.55 -3.92 7.01
N SER A 86 -2.83 -3.21 7.88
CA SER A 86 -2.99 -3.42 9.31
C SER A 86 -2.58 -2.21 10.15
N MET A 87 -3.13 -2.15 11.37
CA MET A 87 -2.74 -1.22 12.41
C MET A 87 -2.30 -1.98 13.66
N TRP A 88 -1.10 -1.64 14.13
CA TRP A 88 -0.49 -2.27 15.30
C TRP A 88 -0.31 -1.21 16.37
N LEU A 89 -1.10 -1.28 17.43
CA LEU A 89 -1.17 -0.27 18.47
C LEU A 89 -0.37 -0.71 19.68
N HIS A 90 0.22 0.22 20.40
CA HIS A 90 0.84 -0.08 21.69
C HIS A 90 -0.18 -0.72 22.66
N LYS A 91 0.26 -1.66 23.49
CA LYS A 91 -0.59 -2.46 24.41
C LYS A 91 -1.42 -1.61 25.38
N THR A 92 -0.95 -0.41 25.70
CA THR A 92 -1.66 0.52 26.61
C THR A 92 -2.84 1.23 25.95
N LEU A 93 -2.95 1.19 24.62
CA LEU A 93 -4.03 1.84 23.88
C LEU A 93 -5.28 0.96 23.81
N LYS A 94 -6.43 1.53 24.17
CA LYS A 94 -7.72 0.83 24.08
C LYS A 94 -8.28 0.86 22.66
N LEU A 95 -8.13 -0.25 21.95
CA LEU A 95 -8.71 -0.46 20.63
C LEU A 95 -10.25 -0.62 20.73
N LYS A 96 -10.99 0.22 20.00
CA LYS A 96 -12.46 0.15 19.96
C LYS A 96 -12.91 -0.93 19.00
N LYS A 97 -13.77 -1.85 19.47
CA LYS A 97 -14.38 -2.90 18.64
C LYS A 97 -15.07 -2.35 17.38
N SER A 98 -15.76 -1.21 17.50
CA SER A 98 -16.42 -0.57 16.37
C SER A 98 -15.43 -0.08 15.29
N PHE A 99 -14.26 0.41 15.71
CA PHE A 99 -13.21 0.82 14.78
C PHE A 99 -12.59 -0.40 14.11
N SER A 100 -12.20 -1.42 14.89
CA SER A 100 -11.68 -2.68 14.33
C SER A 100 -12.64 -3.33 13.32
N LYS A 101 -13.94 -3.28 13.60
CA LYS A 101 -14.97 -3.77 12.69
C LYS A 101 -15.01 -2.96 11.40
N LEU A 102 -15.08 -1.63 11.50
CA LEU A 102 -15.10 -0.74 10.34
C LEU A 102 -13.86 -0.95 9.45
N THR A 103 -12.66 -0.98 10.05
CA THR A 103 -11.42 -1.16 9.27
C THR A 103 -11.34 -2.53 8.62
N ASN A 104 -11.85 -3.57 9.29
CA ASN A 104 -11.90 -4.91 8.74
C ASN A 104 -12.92 -5.02 7.59
N ASP A 105 -14.14 -4.50 7.79
CA ASP A 105 -15.23 -4.61 6.82
C ASP A 105 -14.93 -3.85 5.51
N TYR A 106 -14.30 -2.68 5.58
CA TYR A 106 -14.14 -1.80 4.40
C TYR A 106 -12.72 -1.75 3.81
N TYR A 107 -11.69 -2.09 4.59
CA TYR A 107 -10.29 -1.95 4.15
C TYR A 107 -9.50 -3.27 4.23
N ASP A 108 -10.18 -4.38 4.56
CA ASP A 108 -9.59 -5.68 4.87
C ASP A 108 -8.47 -5.60 5.91
N ALA A 109 -8.56 -4.62 6.81
CA ALA A 109 -7.46 -4.29 7.68
C ALA A 109 -7.53 -4.99 9.04
N LYS A 110 -6.40 -5.55 9.47
CA LYS A 110 -6.24 -6.12 10.81
C LYS A 110 -5.83 -5.03 11.80
N CYS A 111 -6.54 -4.92 12.92
CA CYS A 111 -6.09 -4.11 14.06
C CYS A 111 -5.66 -5.02 15.21
N LYS A 112 -4.47 -4.81 15.78
CA LYS A 112 -3.98 -5.58 16.93
C LYS A 112 -3.14 -4.72 17.87
N ASN A 113 -3.23 -5.00 19.17
CA ASN A 113 -2.31 -4.44 20.16
C ASN A 113 -1.05 -5.31 20.30
N VAL A 114 0.11 -4.66 20.38
CA VAL A 114 1.44 -5.27 20.60
C VAL A 114 2.23 -4.42 21.60
N ASP A 115 3.32 -4.95 22.09
CA ASP A 115 4.17 -4.28 23.08
C ASP A 115 5.40 -3.66 22.40
N PHE A 116 5.64 -2.37 22.65
CA PHE A 116 6.80 -1.64 22.12
C PHE A 116 7.71 -1.07 23.23
N GLU A 117 7.47 -1.41 24.51
CA GLU A 117 8.15 -0.80 25.66
C GLU A 117 9.67 -1.07 25.68
N ASP A 118 10.06 -2.33 25.55
CA ASP A 118 11.45 -2.78 25.72
C ASP A 118 12.00 -3.35 24.41
N ASP A 119 13.33 -3.44 24.28
CA ASP A 119 13.97 -3.93 23.04
C ASP A 119 13.50 -5.33 22.63
N ALA A 120 13.31 -6.24 23.59
CA ALA A 120 12.87 -7.60 23.32
C ALA A 120 11.45 -7.64 22.76
N THR A 121 10.52 -6.91 23.39
CA THR A 121 9.11 -6.86 22.96
C THR A 121 8.94 -6.10 21.64
N ARG A 122 9.74 -5.05 21.41
CA ARG A 122 9.83 -4.38 20.10
C ARG A 122 10.28 -5.32 18.99
N GLU A 123 11.30 -6.14 19.24
CA GLU A 123 11.79 -7.09 18.24
C GLU A 123 10.76 -8.20 17.97
N GLU A 124 10.03 -8.66 19.00
CA GLU A 124 8.89 -9.56 18.84
C GLU A 124 7.77 -8.92 18.00
N ALA A 125 7.40 -7.67 18.30
CA ALA A 125 6.39 -6.94 17.54
C ALA A 125 6.83 -6.74 16.08
N ARG A 126 8.09 -6.38 15.83
CA ARG A 126 8.66 -6.27 14.48
C ARG A 126 8.55 -7.59 13.71
N LYS A 127 8.93 -8.70 14.33
CA LYS A 127 8.84 -10.04 13.73
C LYS A 127 7.39 -10.45 13.48
N GLU A 128 6.48 -10.14 14.40
CA GLU A 128 5.05 -10.44 14.21
C GLU A 128 4.47 -9.64 13.03
N ILE A 129 4.77 -8.35 12.95
CA ILE A 129 4.32 -7.49 11.85
C ILE A 129 4.86 -8.01 10.52
N ASN A 130 6.17 -8.26 10.44
CA ASN A 130 6.80 -8.77 9.22
C ASN A 130 6.25 -10.13 8.80
N GLY A 131 6.11 -11.07 9.74
CA GLY A 131 5.54 -12.39 9.44
C GLY A 131 4.08 -12.31 9.00
N TRP A 132 3.31 -11.36 9.53
CA TRP A 132 1.95 -11.11 9.07
C TRP A 132 1.93 -10.55 7.63
N VAL A 133 2.76 -9.55 7.32
CA VAL A 133 2.89 -8.98 5.96
C VAL A 133 3.33 -10.04 4.96
N GLU A 134 4.36 -10.82 5.31
CA GLU A 134 4.89 -11.90 4.47
C GLU A 134 3.80 -12.92 4.16
N LYS A 135 3.03 -13.33 5.16
CA LYS A 135 1.90 -14.25 4.96
C LYS A 135 0.81 -13.66 4.07
N GLN A 136 0.43 -12.39 4.26
CA GLN A 136 -0.60 -11.75 3.44
C GLN A 136 -0.17 -11.59 1.97
N THR A 137 1.13 -11.44 1.74
CA THR A 137 1.71 -11.19 0.41
C THR A 137 2.27 -12.45 -0.24
N LYS A 138 1.94 -13.65 0.27
CA LYS A 138 2.47 -14.93 -0.21
C LYS A 138 3.99 -14.92 -0.37
N GLU A 139 4.67 -14.37 0.63
CA GLU A 139 6.12 -14.24 0.70
C GLU A 139 6.75 -13.26 -0.31
N MET A 140 5.96 -12.50 -1.07
CA MET A 140 6.50 -11.52 -2.02
C MET A 140 7.07 -10.29 -1.34
N ILE A 141 6.61 -9.96 -0.12
CA ILE A 141 7.12 -8.84 0.67
C ILE A 141 7.66 -9.38 2.00
N LYS A 142 9.00 -9.45 2.11
CA LYS A 142 9.72 -9.90 3.30
C LYS A 142 10.45 -8.73 3.96
N ASP A 143 10.74 -8.87 5.25
CA ASP A 143 11.50 -7.89 6.03
C ASP A 143 11.01 -6.44 5.86
N PHE A 144 9.69 -6.25 5.91
CA PHE A 144 9.02 -4.97 5.66
C PHE A 144 9.51 -3.88 6.62
N ILE A 145 9.46 -4.14 7.93
CA ILE A 145 10.04 -3.28 8.97
C ILE A 145 11.47 -3.75 9.26
N LYS A 146 12.44 -2.87 8.99
CA LYS A 146 13.86 -3.12 9.28
C LYS A 146 14.15 -2.99 10.78
N PRO A 147 15.21 -3.66 11.29
CA PRO A 147 15.66 -3.48 12.68
C PRO A 147 15.92 -2.00 13.00
N GLY A 148 15.60 -1.58 14.23
CA GLY A 148 15.83 -0.22 14.71
C GLY A 148 14.78 0.83 14.30
N ILE A 149 13.79 0.48 13.47
CA ILE A 149 12.69 1.40 13.10
C ILE A 149 11.69 1.60 14.26
N LEU A 150 11.40 0.54 15.01
CA LEU A 150 10.52 0.62 16.18
C LEU A 150 11.30 1.09 17.41
N THR A 151 10.74 2.06 18.12
CA THR A 151 11.29 2.65 19.35
C THR A 151 10.29 2.58 20.52
N ASP A 152 10.72 2.89 21.74
CA ASP A 152 9.88 3.00 22.94
C ASP A 152 8.78 4.06 22.80
N ALA A 153 9.01 5.08 21.97
CA ALA A 153 8.03 6.10 21.63
C ALA A 153 6.96 5.62 20.62
N THR A 154 7.04 4.39 20.10
CA THR A 154 6.10 3.89 19.09
C THR A 154 4.71 3.69 19.70
N GLY A 155 3.77 4.58 19.39
CA GLY A 155 2.37 4.43 19.81
C GLY A 155 1.52 3.57 18.87
N MET A 156 1.79 3.65 17.56
CA MET A 156 1.05 2.93 16.52
C MET A 156 1.89 2.76 15.26
N VAL A 157 1.78 1.61 14.60
CA VAL A 157 2.33 1.35 13.27
C VAL A 157 1.18 1.11 12.30
N LEU A 158 1.10 1.94 11.26
CA LEU A 158 0.23 1.73 10.11
C LEU A 158 1.00 0.98 9.04
N VAL A 159 0.53 -0.22 8.69
CA VAL A 159 1.14 -1.08 7.68
C VAL A 159 0.25 -1.10 6.46
N ASN A 160 0.86 -0.79 5.32
CA ASN A 160 0.24 -0.89 4.02
C ASN A 160 1.28 -1.49 3.07
N ALA A 161 1.01 -2.72 2.61
CA ALA A 161 1.84 -3.38 1.61
C ALA A 161 0.96 -3.94 0.50
N VAL A 162 1.43 -3.81 -0.74
CA VAL A 162 0.70 -4.25 -1.92
C VAL A 162 1.65 -4.96 -2.87
N TYR A 163 1.23 -6.13 -3.33
CA TYR A 163 1.85 -6.84 -4.44
C TYR A 163 0.83 -6.91 -5.57
N PHE A 164 1.29 -6.56 -6.77
CA PHE A 164 0.47 -6.55 -7.97
C PHE A 164 1.20 -7.31 -9.07
N LYS A 165 0.49 -8.25 -9.69
CA LYS A 165 0.92 -8.94 -10.90
C LYS A 165 -0.30 -9.17 -11.77
N ALA A 166 -0.24 -8.78 -13.03
CA ALA A 166 -1.33 -8.96 -13.98
C ALA A 166 -0.85 -9.66 -15.24
N LEU A 167 -1.77 -10.30 -15.95
CA LEU A 167 -1.56 -10.77 -17.31
C LEU A 167 -1.75 -9.60 -18.29
N TRP A 168 -0.95 -9.59 -19.35
CA TRP A 168 -1.19 -8.70 -20.48
C TRP A 168 -2.45 -9.15 -21.24
N GLU A 169 -3.27 -8.22 -21.73
CA GLU A 169 -4.42 -8.53 -22.61
C GLU A 169 -3.96 -9.35 -23.84
N THR A 170 -2.81 -8.98 -24.37
CA THR A 170 -2.11 -9.75 -25.39
C THR A 170 -0.69 -9.99 -24.87
N ALA A 171 -0.27 -11.24 -24.71
CA ALA A 171 1.03 -11.59 -24.13
C ALA A 171 2.20 -11.44 -25.12
N PHE A 172 3.39 -11.10 -24.64
CA PHE A 172 4.60 -11.06 -25.46
C PHE A 172 5.06 -12.48 -25.80
N THR A 173 5.55 -12.65 -27.03
CA THR A 173 6.19 -13.89 -27.45
C THR A 173 7.59 -13.92 -26.85
N LYS A 174 7.90 -14.95 -26.06
CA LYS A 174 9.19 -15.02 -25.35
C LYS A 174 10.37 -15.03 -26.31
N GLU A 175 10.19 -15.60 -27.49
CA GLU A 175 11.19 -15.71 -28.55
C GLU A 175 11.51 -14.35 -29.20
N GLU A 176 10.63 -13.36 -29.07
CA GLU A 176 10.83 -11.99 -29.57
C GLU A 176 11.51 -11.09 -28.53
N THR A 177 11.69 -11.57 -27.30
CA THR A 177 12.38 -10.83 -26.24
C THR A 177 13.89 -10.95 -26.43
N THR A 178 14.56 -9.84 -26.70
CA THR A 178 16.02 -9.84 -26.95
C THR A 178 16.75 -8.81 -26.08
N PRO A 179 18.03 -9.04 -25.74
CA PRO A 179 18.81 -8.07 -24.97
C PRO A 179 19.12 -6.82 -25.80
N GLU A 180 18.69 -5.65 -25.31
CA GLU A 180 18.94 -4.35 -25.93
C GLU A 180 19.61 -3.37 -24.95
N GLN A 181 20.16 -2.28 -25.51
CA GLN A 181 20.81 -1.24 -24.71
C GLN A 181 19.78 -0.31 -24.08
N PHE A 182 19.78 -0.24 -22.75
CA PHE A 182 19.07 0.76 -21.96
C PHE A 182 20.01 1.90 -21.57
N ILE A 183 19.56 3.15 -21.73
CA ILE A 183 20.28 4.36 -21.31
C ILE A 183 19.47 5.00 -20.17
N ALA A 184 19.98 4.89 -18.94
CA ALA A 184 19.34 5.48 -17.77
C ALA A 184 19.38 7.02 -17.80
N ALA A 185 18.55 7.68 -16.99
CA ALA A 185 18.54 9.15 -16.84
C ALA A 185 19.92 9.74 -16.46
N SER A 186 20.74 8.96 -15.74
CA SER A 186 22.13 9.32 -15.41
C SER A 186 23.11 9.22 -16.60
N GLY A 187 22.66 8.77 -17.77
CA GLY A 187 23.49 8.44 -18.94
C GLY A 187 24.17 7.07 -18.86
N LYS A 188 24.02 6.33 -17.74
CA LYS A 188 24.60 4.99 -17.58
C LYS A 188 23.94 4.01 -18.54
N LYS A 189 24.78 3.25 -19.27
CA LYS A 189 24.35 2.21 -20.21
C LYS A 189 24.30 0.85 -19.50
N SER A 190 23.26 0.07 -19.78
CA SER A 190 23.12 -1.32 -19.37
C SER A 190 22.45 -2.14 -20.46
N ILE A 191 22.54 -3.47 -20.38
CA ILE A 191 21.75 -4.37 -21.22
C ILE A 191 20.49 -4.76 -20.44
N ALA A 192 19.32 -4.64 -21.07
CA ALA A 192 18.03 -5.05 -20.54
C ALA A 192 17.32 -5.94 -21.57
N ASN A 193 16.48 -6.86 -21.12
CA ASN A 193 15.62 -7.61 -22.04
C ASN A 193 14.48 -6.71 -22.49
N ASP A 194 14.38 -6.48 -23.79
CA ASP A 194 13.33 -5.66 -24.38
C ASP A 194 12.23 -6.55 -24.98
N GLU A 195 10.98 -6.19 -24.70
CA GLU A 195 9.79 -6.90 -25.14
C GLU A 195 9.15 -6.09 -26.29
N PHE A 196 9.39 -6.47 -27.55
CA PHE A 196 8.83 -5.77 -28.71
C PHE A 196 7.43 -6.29 -29.10
N SER A 197 6.46 -5.37 -29.30
CA SER A 197 5.18 -5.65 -29.96
C SER A 197 4.56 -4.37 -30.54
N CYS A 198 4.03 -4.43 -31.77
CA CYS A 198 3.53 -3.27 -32.53
C CYS A 198 2.10 -2.80 -32.13
N LYS A 199 1.47 -3.44 -31.13
CA LYS A 199 0.17 -3.04 -30.55
C LYS A 199 0.16 -3.44 -29.08
N ARG A 200 -0.18 -2.54 -28.14
CA ARG A 200 -0.78 -2.94 -26.84
C ARG A 200 -1.21 -1.82 -25.90
N THR A 201 -2.23 -2.19 -25.11
CA THR A 201 -2.80 -1.54 -23.93
C THR A 201 -2.65 -2.51 -22.75
N LEU A 202 -2.44 -2.02 -21.52
CA LEU A 202 -2.59 -2.82 -20.30
C LEU A 202 -4.08 -3.03 -20.00
N LEU A 203 -4.43 -4.19 -19.41
CA LEU A 203 -5.75 -4.42 -18.79
C LEU A 203 -5.93 -3.50 -17.57
#